data_AF-A0AAV8ZDD8-F1
#
_entry.id   AF-A0AAV8ZDD8-F1
#
_cell.length_a   1.000
_cell.length_b   1.000
_cell.length_c   1.000
_cell.angle_alpha   90.00
_cell.angle_beta   90.00
_cell.angle_gamma   90.00
#
_symmetry.space_group_name_H-M   'P 1'
#
loop_
_entity.id
_entity.type
_entity.pdbx_description
1 polymer ?
#
loop_
_entity_poly.entity_id
_entity_poly.type
_entity_poly.pdbx_seq_one_letter_code
_entity_poly.pdbx_strand_id
1 'polypeptide(L)' 'MCKDRETVLVFGGIDPHNDYGVGRNTGKNIFRYVPDENIWEFVGELPVPRHHHCVQFFKARIYLVGKCHIYSNYLNT' A
#
# COMPACT_ATOMS: atom_id res chain seq x y z
N MET A 1 21.32 -23.81 -1.23
CA MET A 1 20.86 -23.22 0.05
C MET A 1 19.91 -22.09 -0.27
N CYS A 2 18.62 -22.24 0.08
CA CYS A 2 17.66 -21.14 -0.04
C CYS A 2 17.96 -20.16 1.08
N LYS A 3 18.48 -18.97 0.76
CA LYS A 3 18.60 -17.92 1.77
C LYS A 3 17.17 -17.49 2.08
N ASP A 4 16.70 -17.73 3.30
CA ASP A 4 15.55 -17.01 3.84
C ASP A 4 15.91 -15.53 3.81
N ARG A 5 15.50 -14.84 2.74
CA ARG A 5 15.77 -13.42 2.53
C ARG A 5 14.58 -12.66 3.06
N GLU A 6 14.79 -11.97 4.16
CA GLU A 6 13.88 -10.94 4.63
C GLU A 6 13.83 -9.83 3.57
N THR A 7 12.63 -9.33 3.29
CA THR A 7 12.39 -8.22 2.37
C THR A 7 11.36 -7.29 2.99
N VAL A 8 11.43 -6.01 2.61
CA VAL A 8 10.45 -5.02 3.03
C VAL A 8 9.39 -4.90 1.93
N LEU A 9 8.12 -4.96 2.33
CA LEU A 9 6.99 -4.70 1.46
C LEU A 9 6.28 -3.43 1.93
N VAL A 10 5.95 -2.55 0.99
CA VAL A 10 5.18 -1.33 1.21
C VAL A 10 3.87 -1.44 0.47
N PHE A 11 2.76 -1.06 1.12
CA PHE A 11 1.41 -1.21 0.59
C PHE A 11 0.68 0.13 0.59
N GLY A 12 0.06 0.49 -0.53
CA GLY A 12 -0.80 1.66 -0.63
C GLY A 12 -0.11 2.97 -0.22
N GLY A 13 -0.75 3.71 0.68
CA GLY A 13 -0.25 4.99 1.20
C GLY A 13 -1.04 6.19 0.70
N ILE A 14 -0.61 7.37 1.12
CA ILE A 14 -1.14 8.66 0.69
C ILE A 14 0.05 9.56 0.38
N ASP A 15 -0.04 10.32 -0.71
CA ASP A 15 0.96 11.32 -1.02
C ASP A 15 0.69 12.58 -0.19
N PRO A 16 1.56 12.93 0.77
CA PRO A 16 1.35 14.08 1.64
C PRO A 16 1.53 15.42 0.92
N HIS A 17 2.06 15.43 -0.31
CA HIS A 17 2.23 16.64 -1.12
C HIS A 17 0.97 17.00 -1.93
N ASN A 18 -0.01 16.10 -1.94
CA ASN A 18 -1.31 16.34 -2.54
C ASN A 18 -2.37 16.57 -1.45
N ASP A 19 -3.39 17.37 -1.78
CA ASP A 19 -4.47 17.66 -0.85
C ASP A 19 -5.22 16.37 -0.43
N TYR A 20 -5.50 16.27 0.86
CA TYR A 20 -6.35 15.21 1.40
C TYR A 20 -7.76 15.32 0.83
N GLY A 21 -8.35 14.19 0.41
CA GLY A 21 -9.72 14.15 -0.11
C GLY A 21 -9.87 14.51 -1.58
N VAL A 22 -8.79 14.92 -2.28
CA VAL A 22 -8.79 14.99 -3.74
C VAL A 22 -8.72 13.56 -4.30
N GLY A 23 -9.66 13.24 -5.19
CA GLY A 23 -9.71 11.92 -5.83
C GLY A 23 -8.36 11.56 -6.45
N ARG A 24 -7.84 10.37 -6.11
CA ARG A 24 -6.54 9.79 -6.54
C ARG A 24 -5.30 10.08 -5.68
N ASN A 25 -5.41 10.75 -4.53
CA ASN A 25 -4.27 10.91 -3.61
C ASN A 25 -3.92 9.61 -2.82
N THR A 26 -4.85 8.67 -2.71
CA THR A 26 -4.56 7.38 -2.06
C THR A 26 -3.98 6.38 -3.06
N GLY A 27 -2.83 5.80 -2.71
CA GLY A 27 -2.18 4.73 -3.46
C GLY A 27 -2.80 3.36 -3.23
N LYS A 28 -2.64 2.48 -4.23
CA LYS A 28 -2.93 1.04 -4.12
C LYS A 28 -1.70 0.17 -4.42
N ASN A 29 -0.59 0.75 -4.84
CA ASN A 29 0.56 -0.03 -5.31
C ASN A 29 1.24 -0.77 -4.16
N ILE A 30 1.86 -1.89 -4.49
CA ILE A 30 2.66 -2.71 -3.59
C ILE A 30 4.08 -2.75 -4.15
N PHE A 31 5.04 -2.37 -3.32
CA PHE A 31 6.45 -2.38 -3.68
C PHE A 31 7.25 -3.30 -2.77
N ARG A 32 8.23 -3.99 -3.34
CA ARG A 32 9.19 -4.84 -2.64
C ARG A 32 10.57 -4.20 -2.72
N TYR A 33 11.25 -4.12 -1.58
CA TYR A 33 12.65 -3.68 -1.54
C TYR A 33 13.59 -4.84 -1.85
N VAL A 34 14.49 -4.65 -2.81
CA VAL A 34 15.57 -5.60 -3.15
C VAL A 34 16.88 -5.09 -2.55
N PRO A 35 17.36 -5.68 -1.44
CA PRO A 35 18.51 -5.13 -0.71
C PRO A 35 19.83 -5.20 -1.50
N ASP A 36 19.99 -6.23 -2.33
CA ASP A 36 21.22 -6.45 -3.11
C ASP A 36 21.44 -5.33 -4.15
N GLU A 37 20.35 -4.75 -4.66
CA GLU A 37 20.36 -3.75 -5.74
C GLU A 37 19.98 -2.35 -5.27
N ASN A 38 19.51 -2.21 -4.02
CA ASN A 38 18.99 -0.96 -3.47
C ASN A 38 17.88 -0.33 -4.35
N ILE A 39 16.95 -1.16 -4.81
CA ILE A 39 15.81 -0.74 -5.63
C ILE A 39 14.48 -1.16 -5.01
N TRP A 40 13.43 -0.43 -5.41
CA TRP A 40 12.05 -0.82 -5.17
C TRP A 40 11.43 -1.39 -6.44
N GLU A 41 10.94 -2.62 -6.35
CA GLU A 41 10.25 -3.28 -7.45
C GLU A 41 8.74 -3.21 -7.23
N PHE A 42 8.00 -2.91 -8.29
CA PHE A 42 6.55 -3.04 -8.27
C PHE A 42 6.15 -4.51 -8.29
N VAL A 43 5.33 -4.94 -7.34
CA VAL A 43 4.91 -6.35 -7.21
C VAL A 43 3.40 -6.57 -7.32
N GLY A 44 2.62 -5.50 -7.37
CA GLY A 44 1.17 -5.59 -7.59
C GLY A 44 0.39 -4.41 -7.00
N GLU A 45 -0.93 -4.57 -6.92
CA GLU A 45 -1.83 -3.55 -6.37
C GLU A 45 -2.83 -4.15 -5.39
N LEU A 46 -3.25 -3.35 -4.42
CA LEU A 46 -4.39 -3.61 -3.55
C LEU A 46 -5.71 -3.47 -4.34
N PRO A 47 -6.75 -4.27 -4.03
CA PRO A 47 -8.03 -4.20 -4.73
C PRO A 47 -8.72 -2.82 -4.69
N VAL A 48 -8.45 -2.04 -3.65
CA VAL A 48 -8.95 -0.67 -3.48
C VAL A 48 -7.80 0.15 -2.88
N PRO A 49 -7.63 1.44 -3.22
CA PRO A 49 -6.67 2.32 -2.55
C PRO A 49 -6.85 2.33 -1.03
N ARG A 50 -5.74 2.25 -0.27
CA ARG A 50 -5.76 2.25 1.20
C ARG A 50 -4.61 3.08 1.77
N HIS A 51 -4.93 3.89 2.76
CA HIS A 51 -3.98 4.58 3.64
C HIS A 51 -4.43 4.39 5.10
N HIS A 52 -3.55 4.73 6.06
CA HIS A 52 -3.78 4.58 7.51
C HIS A 52 -4.23 3.16 7.91
N HIS A 53 -3.75 2.16 7.19
CA HIS A 53 -4.03 0.76 7.46
C HIS A 53 -2.90 0.15 8.28
N CYS A 54 -3.19 -0.90 9.02
CA CYS A 54 -2.19 -1.74 9.67
C CYS A 54 -1.91 -2.96 8.81
N VAL A 55 -0.65 -3.38 8.74
CA VAL A 55 -0.21 -4.60 8.03
C VAL A 55 0.35 -5.58 9.03
N GLN A 56 -0.06 -6.86 8.94
CA GLN A 56 0.48 -7.94 9.77
C GLN A 56 0.83 -9.15 8.90
N PHE A 57 2.03 -9.69 9.09
CA PHE A 57 2.40 -10.98 8.53
C PHE A 57 2.04 -12.10 9.52
N PHE A 58 1.31 -13.12 9.06
CA PHE A 58 0.95 -14.27 9.86
C PHE A 58 0.73 -15.51 8.97
N LYS A 59 1.35 -16.64 9.34
CA LYS A 59 1.23 -17.93 8.63
C LYS A 59 1.41 -17.80 7.10
N ALA A 60 2.53 -17.22 6.68
CA ALA A 60 2.87 -17.00 5.27
C ALA A 60 1.87 -16.15 4.47
N ARG A 61 1.07 -15.33 5.17
CA ARG A 61 0.10 -14.42 4.56
C ARG A 61 0.26 -13.02 5.14
N ILE A 62 -0.01 -12.03 4.30
CA ILE A 62 -0.01 -10.62 4.69
C ILE A 62 -1.46 -10.17 4.81
N TYR A 63 -1.82 -9.69 5.99
CA TYR A 63 -3.14 -9.17 6.30
C TYR A 63 -3.06 -7.65 6.39
N LEU A 64 -4.00 -6.99 5.74
CA LEU A 64 -4.09 -5.55 5.70
C LEU A 64 -5.45 -5.15 6.29
N VAL A 65 -5.42 -4.62 7.51
CA VAL A 65 -6.59 -4.41 8.36
C VAL A 65 -6.76 -2.92 8.65
N GLY A 66 -8.02 -2.49 8.72
CA GLY A 66 -8.37 -1.09 8.78
C GLY A 66 -8.36 -0.45 7.39
N LYS A 67 -8.85 0.78 7.35
CA LYS A 67 -8.89 1.61 6.15
C LYS A 67 -9.45 2.98 6.50
N CYS A 68 -9.14 3.96 5.68
CA CYS A 68 -9.92 5.18 5.51
C CYS A 68 -10.98 5.06 4.39
N HIS A 69 -12.11 5.73 4.64
CA HIS A 69 -13.32 5.86 3.85
C HIS A 69 -13.10 6.68 2.56
N ILE A 70 -13.70 6.21 1.47
CA ILE A 70 -13.94 7.00 0.26
C ILE A 70 -15.15 7.93 0.51
N TYR A 71 -14.93 9.19 0.86
CA TYR A 71 -15.95 10.20 0.59
C TYR A 71 -15.88 10.51 -0.90
N SER A 72 -16.76 9.86 -1.67
CA SER A 72 -17.14 10.43 -2.95
C SER A 72 -18.02 11.63 -2.65
N ASN A 73 -17.68 12.80 -3.19
CA ASN A 73 -18.69 13.77 -3.57
C ASN A 73 -19.53 13.20 -4.73
N TYR A 74 -20.25 12.09 -4.48
CA TYR A 74 -21.49 11.74 -5.16
C TYR A 74 -22.67 12.53 -4.55
N LEU A 75 -22.38 13.69 -3.96
CA LEU A 75 -23.36 14.70 -3.58
C LEU A 75 -22.89 16.01 -4.22
N ASN A 76 -23.20 16.19 -5.49
CA ASN A 76 -24.06 17.29 -5.93
C ASN A 76 -24.34 17.15 -7.43
N THR A 77 -25.65 17.14 -7.70
CA THR A 77 -26.39 17.52 -8.91
C THR A 77 -25.66 18.40 -9.91
#